data_AF-A0AA44IGQ4-F1
#
_entry.id   AF-A0AA44IGQ4-F1
#
_cell.length_a   1.000
_cell.length_b   1.000
_cell.length_c   1.000
_cell.angle_alpha   90.00
_cell.angle_beta   90.00
_cell.angle_gamma   90.00
#
_symmetry.space_group_name_H-M   'P 1'
#
loop_
_entity.id
_entity.type
_entity.pdbx_description
1 polymer ?
#
loop_
_entity_poly.entity_id
_entity_poly.type
_entity_poly.pdbx_seq_one_letter_code
_entity_poly.pdbx_strand_id
1 'polypeptide(L)' 'MEENWYFEVAQKYFKLGEYKDVHIRRFVLADRITKLQFKEITGKDYDELSVVPVEATI' A
#
# COMPACT_ATOMS: atom_id res chain seq x y z
N MET A 1 19.90 -4.23 8.15
CA MET A 1 18.59 -3.62 7.88
C MET A 1 17.66 -4.79 7.67
N GLU A 2 16.66 -4.99 8.53
CA GLU A 2 15.70 -6.08 8.34
C GLU A 2 14.95 -5.81 7.02
N GLU A 3 15.25 -6.62 6.00
CA GLU A 3 14.50 -6.63 4.75
C GLU A 3 13.09 -7.09 5.06
N ASN A 4 12.14 -6.15 5.00
CA ASN A 4 10.74 -6.42 5.23
C ASN A 4 10.19 -7.18 4.02
N TRP A 5 10.05 -8.50 4.15
CA TRP A 5 9.50 -9.38 3.11
C TRP A 5 8.19 -8.85 2.49
N TYR A 6 7.32 -8.21 3.29
CA TYR A 6 6.08 -7.63 2.79
C TYR A 6 6.32 -6.46 1.84
N PHE A 7 7.35 -5.66 2.05
CA PHE A 7 7.71 -4.55 1.16
C PHE A 7 8.17 -5.06 -0.20
N GLU A 8 9.04 -6.08 -0.21
CA GLU A 8 9.54 -6.68 -1.45
C GLU A 8 8.42 -7.34 -2.26
N VAL A 9 7.55 -8.10 -1.60
CA VAL A 9 6.38 -8.72 -2.22
C VAL A 9 5.45 -7.65 -2.77
N ALA A 10 5.07 -6.66 -1.95
CA ALA A 10 4.19 -5.58 -2.37
C ALA A 10 4.76 -4.83 -3.59
N GLN A 11 6.06 -4.53 -3.59
CA GLN A 11 6.74 -3.88 -4.70
C GLN A 11 6.76 -4.75 -5.96
N LYS A 12 7.10 -6.03 -5.83
CA LYS A 12 7.17 -6.97 -6.96
C LYS A 12 5.80 -7.14 -7.62
N TYR A 13 4.76 -7.43 -6.84
CA TYR A 13 3.41 -7.62 -7.39
C TYR A 13 2.79 -6.32 -7.89
N PHE A 14 3.17 -5.16 -7.34
CA PHE A 14 2.78 -3.86 -7.90
C PHE A 14 3.42 -3.62 -9.28
N LYS A 15 4.73 -3.87 -9.42
CA LYS A 15 5.44 -3.77 -10.70
C LYS A 15 4.89 -4.73 -11.78
N LEU A 16 4.39 -5.89 -11.36
CA LEU A 16 3.73 -6.84 -12.25
C LEU A 16 2.30 -6.42 -12.65
N GLY A 17 1.74 -5.39 -12.03
CA GLY A 17 0.36 -4.94 -12.27
C GLY A 17 -0.72 -5.75 -11.54
N GLU A 18 -0.33 -6.77 -10.78
CA GLU A 18 -1.22 -7.60 -9.97
C GLU A 18 -1.77 -6.81 -8.77
N TYR A 19 -0.92 -5.99 -8.16
CA TYR A 19 -1.33 -5.07 -7.09
C TYR A 19 -1.59 -3.67 -7.62
N LYS A 20 -2.69 -3.09 -7.11
CA LYS A 20 -3.08 -1.69 -7.32
C LYS A 20 -2.84 -0.91 -6.03
N ASP A 21 -2.96 0.41 -6.09
CA ASP A 21 -2.80 1.30 -4.92
C ASP A 21 -3.61 0.81 -3.69
N VAL A 22 -4.85 0.36 -3.92
CA VAL A 22 -5.73 -0.17 -2.85
C VAL A 22 -5.17 -1.42 -2.17
N HIS A 23 -4.45 -2.28 -2.91
CA HIS A 23 -3.83 -3.47 -2.35
C HIS A 23 -2.64 -3.07 -1.47
N ILE A 24 -1.77 -2.17 -1.97
CA ILE A 24 -0.63 -1.64 -1.20
C ILE A 24 -1.11 -0.92 0.06
N ARG A 25 -2.24 -0.19 -0.03
CA ARG A 25 -2.87 0.47 1.12
C ARG A 25 -3.26 -0.51 2.23
N ARG A 26 -3.71 -1.71 1.89
CA ARG A 26 -4.05 -2.75 2.88
C ARG A 26 -2.83 -3.22 3.67
N PHE A 27 -1.64 -3.28 3.05
CA PHE A 27 -0.42 -3.62 3.76
C PHE A 27 -0.04 -2.54 4.79
N VAL A 28 -0.28 -1.25 4.47
CA VAL A 28 -0.10 -0.16 5.43
C VAL A 28 -1.10 -0.26 6.59
N LEU A 29 -2.39 -0.51 6.27
CA LEU A 29 -3.43 -0.67 7.29
C LEU A 29 -3.20 -1.87 8.22
N ALA A 30 -2.54 -2.91 7.70
CA ALA A 30 -2.17 -4.10 8.47
C ALA A 30 -0.82 -3.96 9.19
N ASP A 31 -0.23 -2.76 9.24
CA ASP A 31 1.08 -2.45 9.82
C ASP A 31 2.21 -3.33 9.27
N ARG A 32 2.07 -3.81 8.02
CA ARG A 32 3.05 -4.67 7.35
C ARG A 32 4.08 -3.87 6.58
N ILE A 33 3.74 -2.68 6.11
CA ILE A 33 4.65 -1.71 5.47
C ILE A 33 4.31 -0.30 5.97
N THR A 34 5.27 0.61 5.90
CA THR A 34 5.05 2.01 6.33
C THR A 34 4.37 2.85 5.23
N LYS A 35 3.82 4.01 5.62
CA LYS A 35 3.34 5.03 4.65
C LYS A 35 4.44 5.50 3.69
N LEU A 36 5.70 5.52 4.13
CA LEU A 36 6.84 5.85 3.27
C LEU A 36 7.06 4.77 2.21
N GLN A 37 7.04 3.51 2.62
CA GLN A 37 7.15 2.36 1.72
C GLN A 37 5.98 2.29 0.72
N PHE A 38 4.78 2.68 1.14
CA PHE A 38 3.64 2.85 0.22
C PHE A 38 3.96 3.86 -0.90
N LYS A 39 4.51 5.02 -0.53
CA LYS A 39 4.91 6.06 -1.48
C LYS A 39 6.03 5.59 -2.40
N GLU A 40 6.98 4.82 -1.89
CA GLU A 40 8.05 4.21 -2.70
C GLU A 40 7.52 3.20 -3.73
N ILE A 41 6.49 2.41 -3.38
CA ILE A 41 5.91 1.43 -4.28
C ILE A 41 5.02 2.09 -5.33
N THR A 42 4.13 2.98 -4.89
CA THR A 42 3.04 3.52 -5.73
C THR A 42 3.38 4.86 -6.38
N GLY A 43 4.39 5.57 -5.88
CA GLY A 43 4.68 6.96 -6.24
C GLY A 43 3.68 7.98 -5.70
N LYS A 44 2.66 7.55 -4.94
CA LYS A 44 1.57 8.39 -4.44
C LYS A 44 1.68 8.60 -2.93
N ASP A 45 1.22 9.75 -2.47
CA ASP A 45 1.13 10.00 -1.04
C ASP A 45 -0.03 9.22 -0.42
N TYR A 46 0.21 8.58 0.72
CA TYR A 46 -0.80 7.73 1.36
C TYR A 46 -2.03 8.55 1.79
N ASP A 47 -1.79 9.75 2.32
CA ASP A 47 -2.83 10.64 2.83
C ASP A 47 -3.63 11.32 1.70
N GLU A 48 -3.10 11.39 0.48
CA GLU A 48 -3.81 11.91 -0.70
C GLU A 48 -4.94 10.96 -1.16
N LEU A 49 -4.82 9.66 -0.86
CA LEU A 49 -5.83 8.65 -1.17
C LEU A 49 -6.97 8.58 -0.14
N SER A 50 -7.01 9.50 0.83
CA SER A 50 -8.02 9.49 1.91
C SER A 50 -9.43 9.93 1.46
N VAL A 51 -9.67 10.13 0.15
CA VAL A 51 -10.97 10.49 -0.42
C VAL A 51 -11.67 9.30 -1.08
N VAL A 52 -11.59 8.12 -0.47
CA VAL A 52 -12.60 7.07 -0.73
C VAL A 52 -13.48 7.00 0.50
N PRO A 53 -14.74 7.51 0.44
CA PRO A 53 -15.68 7.31 1.52
C PRO A 53 -15.83 5.79 1.66
N VAL A 54 -15.47 5.29 2.84
CA VAL A 54 -15.94 3.98 3.26
C VAL A 54 -17.45 4.14 3.34
N GLU A 55 -18.17 3.70 2.31
CA GLU A 55 -19.60 3.47 2.44
C GLU A 55 -19.72 2.44 3.57
N ALA A 56 -19.98 2.95 4.77
CA ALA A 56 -20.42 2.17 5.89
C ALA A 56 -21.77 1.59 5.48
N THR A 57 -21.76 0.35 5.00
CA THR A 57 -22.99 -0.43 4.87
C THR A 57 -23.55 -0.61 6.29
N ILE A 58 -24.65 0.10 6.54
CA ILE A 58 -25.51 0.04 7.73
C ILE A 58 -26.20 -1.32 7.76
#